data_AF-A0A9P8AY37-F1
#
_entry.id   AF-A0A9P8AY37-F1
#
_cell.length_a   1.000
_cell.length_b   1.000
_cell.length_c   1.000
_cell.angle_alpha   90.00
_cell.angle_beta   90.00
_cell.angle_gamma   90.00
#
_symmetry.space_group_name_H-M   'P 1'
#
loop_
_entity.id
_entity.type
_entity.pdbx_description
1 polymer ?
#
loop_
_entity_poly.entity_id
_entity_poly.type
_entity_poly.pdbx_seq_one_letter_code
_entity_poly.pdbx_strand_id
1 'polypeptide(L)'
;MEHIIAECSSPGQKEVWKLIKMFLEHHSILWHPPTMFNILACVTPVFKLPGGNRDIGKECFYQIIISLSIQTIWNAQCEKNSSFLPEEIHNRWLKRINKRLDLDCLMTCKHFSRKALGKDLVLRI
;
A
#
# COMPACT_ATOMS: atom_id res chain seq x y z
N MET A 1 -11.72 -4.67 -15.22
CA MET A 1 -10.68 -4.40 -14.21
C MET A 1 -11.24 -3.56 -13.07
N GLU A 2 -11.87 -2.42 -13.36
CA GLU A 2 -12.52 -1.58 -12.34
C GLU A 2 -13.50 -2.36 -11.45
N HIS A 3 -14.39 -3.16 -12.05
CA HIS A 3 -15.31 -4.00 -11.29
C HIS A 3 -14.60 -4.96 -10.32
N ILE A 4 -13.48 -5.56 -10.70
CA ILE A 4 -12.75 -6.53 -9.86
C ILE A 4 -12.02 -5.85 -8.70
N ILE A 5 -11.57 -4.62 -8.91
CA ILE A 5 -10.67 -3.91 -7.98
C ILE A 5 -11.46 -2.95 -7.06
N ALA A 6 -12.51 -2.33 -7.58
CA ALA A 6 -13.28 -1.28 -6.91
C ALA A 6 -14.74 -1.68 -6.59
N GLU A 7 -15.42 -2.46 -7.45
CA GLU A 7 -16.88 -2.64 -7.34
C GLU A 7 -17.32 -4.01 -6.81
N CYS A 8 -16.46 -5.03 -6.90
CA CYS A 8 -16.81 -6.40 -6.57
C CYS A 8 -17.08 -6.56 -5.06
N SER A 9 -18.19 -7.24 -4.72
CA SER A 9 -18.62 -7.46 -3.33
C SER A 9 -17.91 -8.64 -2.65
N SER A 10 -16.77 -9.09 -3.17
CA SER A 10 -16.01 -10.19 -2.57
C SER A 10 -15.58 -9.82 -1.14
N PRO A 11 -15.72 -10.74 -0.16
CA PRO A 11 -15.41 -10.46 1.24
C PRO A 11 -13.93 -10.05 1.43
N GLY A 12 -13.05 -10.61 0.62
CA GLY A 12 -11.63 -10.29 0.63
C GLY A 12 -11.27 -8.86 0.21
N GLN A 13 -11.91 -8.34 -0.83
CA GLN A 13 -11.68 -6.97 -1.28
C GLN A 13 -12.15 -5.96 -0.23
N LYS A 14 -13.32 -6.20 0.37
CA LYS A 14 -13.85 -5.34 1.45
C LYS A 14 -12.91 -5.27 2.64
N GLU A 15 -12.32 -6.40 3.04
CA GLU A 15 -11.38 -6.42 4.16
C GLU A 15 -10.09 -5.66 3.84
N VAL A 16 -9.53 -5.83 2.63
CA VAL A 16 -8.34 -5.07 2.21
C VAL A 16 -8.60 -3.55 2.21
N TRP A 17 -9.74 -3.11 1.68
CA TRP A 17 -10.08 -1.68 1.67
C TRP A 17 -10.32 -1.12 3.07
N LYS A 18 -10.90 -1.91 3.97
CA LYS A 18 -11.06 -1.56 5.38
C LYS A 18 -9.71 -1.38 6.07
N LEU A 19 -8.76 -2.30 5.85
CA LEU A 19 -7.41 -2.21 6.40
C LEU A 19 -6.66 -0.97 5.92
N ILE A 20 -6.73 -0.68 4.61
CA ILE A 20 -6.09 0.52 4.04
C ILE A 20 -6.66 1.79 4.64
N LYS A 21 -7.99 1.88 4.77
CA LYS A 21 -8.63 3.02 5.41
C LYS A 21 -8.08 3.24 6.82
N MET A 22 -8.02 2.19 7.63
CA MET A 22 -7.46 2.27 8.99
C MET A 22 -6.00 2.74 9.00
N PHE A 23 -5.17 2.23 8.10
CA PHE A 23 -3.76 2.63 7.99
C PHE A 23 -3.59 4.07 7.53
N LEU A 24 -4.37 4.54 6.56
CA LEU A 24 -4.26 5.90 6.07
C LEU A 24 -4.77 6.92 7.10
N GLU A 25 -5.86 6.60 7.81
CA GLU A 25 -6.36 7.43 8.92
C GLU A 25 -5.33 7.52 10.05
N HIS A 26 -4.64 6.43 10.40
CA HIS A 26 -3.55 6.44 11.38
C HIS A 26 -2.40 7.37 10.98
N HIS A 27 -2.09 7.46 9.69
CA HIS A 27 -1.04 8.36 9.16
C HIS A 27 -1.54 9.78 8.81
N SER A 28 -2.78 10.12 9.21
CA SER A 28 -3.43 11.41 8.92
C SER A 28 -3.54 11.70 7.42
N ILE A 29 -3.76 10.67 6.61
CA ILE A 29 -3.97 10.76 5.16
C ILE A 29 -5.48 10.60 4.88
N LEU A 30 -6.04 11.53 4.10
CA LEU A 30 -7.46 11.49 3.75
C LEU A 30 -7.79 10.27 2.89
N TRP A 31 -8.65 9.40 3.41
CA TRP A 31 -9.17 8.25 2.67
C TRP A 31 -10.22 8.68 1.66
N HIS A 32 -10.04 8.25 0.41
CA HIS A 32 -11.03 8.39 -0.65
C HIS A 32 -11.42 7.00 -1.14
N PRO A 33 -12.69 6.76 -1.48
CA PRO A 33 -13.10 5.50 -2.08
C PRO A 33 -12.22 5.15 -3.30
N PRO A 34 -11.83 3.87 -3.44
CA PRO A 34 -11.00 3.44 -4.55
C PRO A 34 -11.80 3.50 -5.84
N THR A 35 -11.40 4.39 -6.75
CA THR A 35 -11.82 4.38 -8.16
C THR A 35 -10.65 3.91 -9.01
N MET A 36 -10.89 3.39 -10.22
CA MET A 36 -9.78 2.98 -11.08
C MET A 36 -8.84 4.16 -11.38
N PHE A 37 -9.39 5.37 -11.48
CA PHE A 37 -8.62 6.60 -11.61
C PHE A 37 -7.70 6.84 -10.40
N ASN A 38 -8.22 6.82 -9.17
CA ASN A 38 -7.43 7.06 -7.96
C ASN A 38 -6.34 6.01 -7.76
N ILE A 39 -6.60 4.78 -8.19
CA ILE A 39 -5.65 3.68 -8.17
C ILE A 39 -4.50 3.90 -9.15
N LEU A 40 -4.81 4.25 -10.41
CA LEU A 40 -3.79 4.54 -11.41
C LEU A 40 -2.98 5.79 -11.04
N ALA A 41 -3.63 6.76 -10.40
CA ALA A 41 -3.02 7.96 -9.89
C ALA A 41 -2.33 7.77 -8.53
N CYS A 42 -2.12 6.55 -8.01
CA CYS A 42 -1.57 6.37 -6.66
C CYS A 42 -0.15 6.93 -6.47
N VAL A 43 0.58 7.19 -7.56
CA VAL A 43 1.93 7.79 -7.56
C VAL A 43 1.96 9.32 -7.64
N THR A 44 0.80 9.95 -7.86
CA THR A 44 0.70 11.41 -8.06
C THR A 44 0.41 12.26 -6.82
N PRO A 45 -0.09 11.76 -5.67
CA PRO A 45 -0.37 12.62 -4.53
C PRO A 45 0.91 13.28 -4.02
N VAL A 46 0.81 14.58 -3.76
CA VAL A 46 1.89 15.35 -3.15
C VAL A 46 1.49 15.69 -1.72
N PHE A 47 2.19 15.09 -0.76
CA PHE A 47 2.00 15.40 0.65
C PHE A 47 2.98 16.49 1.07
N LYS A 48 2.54 17.40 1.92
CA LYS A 48 3.39 18.50 2.41
C LYS A 48 3.60 18.37 3.91
N LEU A 49 4.84 18.61 4.33
CA LEU A 49 5.21 18.84 5.73
C LEU A 49 4.65 20.19 6.19
N PRO A 50 4.55 20.45 7.51
CA PRO A 50 4.11 21.73 8.05
C PRO A 50 4.91 22.94 7.53
N GLY A 51 6.17 22.73 7.12
CA GLY A 51 7.04 23.74 6.51
C GLY A 51 6.90 23.91 4.98
N GLY A 52 5.90 23.30 4.35
CA GLY A 52 5.61 23.45 2.91
C GLY A 52 6.45 22.57 1.97
N ASN A 53 7.52 21.96 2.47
CA ASN A 53 8.31 20.97 1.73
C ASN A 53 7.54 19.67 1.52
N ARG A 54 7.89 18.93 0.46
CA ARG A 54 7.28 17.62 0.17
C ARG A 54 7.63 16.58 1.24
N ASP A 55 6.63 15.79 1.63
CA ASP A 55 6.77 14.66 2.52
C ASP A 55 6.93 13.37 1.71
N ILE A 56 8.15 13.16 1.19
CA ILE A 56 8.48 12.02 0.33
C ILE A 56 8.21 10.69 1.05
N GLY A 57 8.37 10.63 2.38
CA GLY A 57 8.07 9.44 3.17
C GLY A 57 6.59 9.06 3.10
N LYS A 58 5.69 10.03 3.31
CA LYS A 58 4.25 9.82 3.16
C LYS A 58 3.82 9.49 1.73
N GLU A 59 4.45 10.13 0.74
CA GLU A 59 4.21 9.82 -0.68
C GLU A 59 4.57 8.36 -0.99
N CYS A 60 5.76 7.91 -0.58
CA CYS A 60 6.20 6.53 -0.75
C CYS A 60 5.32 5.54 0.01
N PHE A 61 4.97 5.84 1.26
CA PHE A 61 4.06 5.02 2.07
C PHE A 61 2.71 4.83 1.38
N TYR A 62 2.09 5.91 0.92
CA TYR A 62 0.81 5.87 0.22
C TYR A 62 0.90 5.00 -1.04
N GLN A 63 1.93 5.21 -1.86
CA GLN A 63 2.15 4.43 -3.07
C GLN A 63 2.31 2.93 -2.77
N ILE A 64 3.13 2.59 -1.77
CA ILE A 64 3.41 1.20 -1.39
C ILE A 64 2.11 0.52 -0.93
N ILE A 65 1.37 1.13 -0.02
CA ILE A 65 0.13 0.57 0.51
C ILE A 65 -0.87 0.34 -0.60
N ILE A 66 -1.14 1.34 -1.44
CA ILE A 66 -2.14 1.21 -2.50
C ILE A 66 -1.72 0.12 -3.50
N SER A 67 -0.47 0.14 -3.97
CA SER A 67 0.04 -0.81 -4.97
C SER A 67 0.01 -2.26 -4.48
N LEU A 68 0.49 -2.51 -3.25
CA LEU A 68 0.50 -3.86 -2.67
C LEU A 68 -0.91 -4.39 -2.39
N SER A 69 -1.83 -3.49 -2.05
CA SER A 69 -3.22 -3.83 -1.81
C SER A 69 -3.92 -4.28 -3.07
N ILE A 70 -3.76 -3.54 -4.17
CA ILE A 70 -4.31 -3.90 -5.48
C ILE A 70 -3.75 -5.24 -5.94
N GLN A 71 -2.43 -5.43 -5.80
CA GLN A 71 -1.80 -6.71 -6.15
C GLN A 71 -2.35 -7.86 -5.29
N THR A 72 -2.69 -7.60 -4.03
CA THR A 72 -3.30 -8.60 -3.13
C THR A 72 -4.72 -8.96 -3.53
N ILE A 73 -5.54 -7.96 -3.85
CA ILE A 73 -6.91 -8.16 -4.37
C ILE A 73 -6.87 -8.94 -5.68
N TRP A 74 -6.01 -8.53 -6.61
CA TRP A 74 -5.85 -9.20 -7.90
C TRP A 74 -5.46 -10.67 -7.76
N ASN A 75 -4.44 -10.96 -6.93
CA ASN A 75 -3.99 -12.33 -6.70
C ASN A 75 -5.06 -13.19 -6.03
N ALA A 76 -5.80 -12.64 -5.06
CA ALA A 76 -6.89 -13.36 -4.41
C ALA A 76 -8.02 -13.73 -5.38
N GLN A 77 -8.27 -12.91 -6.40
CA GLN A 77 -9.27 -13.17 -7.44
C GLN A 77 -8.80 -14.19 -8.49
N CYS A 78 -7.50 -14.22 -8.80
CA CYS A 78 -6.93 -15.20 -9.73
C CYS A 78 -6.80 -16.61 -9.13
N GLU A 79 -6.81 -16.76 -7.81
CA GLU A 79 -6.77 -18.06 -7.14
C GLU A 79 -8.14 -18.77 -7.24
N LYS A 80 -8.18 -19.93 -7.90
CA LYS A 80 -9.41 -20.66 -8.31
C LYS A 80 -10.35 -21.11 -7.17
N ASN A 81 -9.99 -20.97 -5.90
CA ASN A 81 -10.79 -21.35 -4.72
C ASN A 81 -11.10 -20.10 -3.86
N SER A 82 -11.93 -19.20 -4.38
CA SER A 82 -12.18 -17.86 -3.86
C SER A 82 -13.11 -17.80 -2.64
N SER A 83 -12.90 -18.69 -1.67
CA SER A 83 -13.46 -18.58 -0.31
C SER A 83 -12.34 -18.44 0.70
N PHE A 84 -11.55 -17.37 0.57
CA PHE A 84 -10.59 -17.00 1.60
C PHE A 84 -11.31 -16.42 2.81
N LEU A 85 -10.88 -16.85 4.00
CA LEU A 85 -11.29 -16.20 5.22
C LEU A 85 -10.72 -14.77 5.25
N PRO A 86 -11.44 -13.77 5.80
CA PRO A 86 -10.94 -12.40 5.90
C PRO A 86 -9.57 -12.31 6.58
N GLU A 87 -9.33 -13.16 7.59
CA GLU A 87 -8.08 -13.25 8.33
C GLU A 87 -6.91 -13.75 7.47
N GLU A 88 -7.15 -14.70 6.55
CA GLU A 88 -6.11 -15.16 5.62
C GLU A 88 -5.66 -14.04 4.69
N ILE A 89 -6.61 -13.24 4.20
CA ILE A 89 -6.33 -12.09 3.34
C ILE A 89 -5.59 -11.01 4.11
N HIS A 90 -5.99 -10.74 5.34
CA HIS A 90 -5.28 -9.82 6.23
C HIS A 90 -3.83 -10.26 6.46
N ASN A 91 -3.60 -11.53 6.83
CA ASN A 91 -2.26 -12.08 7.06
C ASN A 91 -1.40 -12.05 5.78
N ARG A 92 -1.99 -12.34 4.62
CA ARG A 92 -1.30 -12.26 3.32
C ARG A 92 -0.91 -10.82 2.97
N TRP A 93 -1.81 -9.87 3.22
CA TRP A 93 -1.58 -8.45 3.00
C TRP A 93 -0.45 -7.93 3.90
N LEU A 94 -0.52 -8.20 5.22
CA LEU A 94 0.54 -7.86 6.18
C LEU A 94 1.88 -8.48 5.80
N LYS A 95 1.90 -9.76 5.42
CA LYS A 95 3.13 -10.44 4.99
C LYS A 95 3.77 -9.76 3.78
N ARG A 96 2.97 -9.25 2.83
CA ARG A 96 3.49 -8.51 1.67
C ARG A 96 4.05 -7.15 2.07
N ILE A 97 3.36 -6.42 2.94
CA ILE A 97 3.84 -5.13 3.44
C ILE A 97 5.14 -5.30 4.20
N ASN A 98 5.20 -6.22 5.17
CA ASN A 98 6.41 -6.49 5.94
C ASN A 98 7.57 -6.91 5.03
N LYS A 99 7.32 -7.80 4.06
CA LYS A 99 8.35 -8.19 3.09
C LYS A 99 8.86 -6.98 2.27
N ARG A 100 8.00 -6.02 1.95
CA ARG A 100 8.41 -4.80 1.24
C ARG A 100 9.24 -3.89 2.14
N LEU A 101 8.81 -3.68 3.39
CA LEU A 101 9.54 -2.89 4.38
C LEU A 101 10.91 -3.52 4.68
N ASP A 102 10.99 -4.84 4.80
CA ASP A 102 12.27 -5.56 4.98
C ASP A 102 13.22 -5.28 3.80
N LEU A 103 12.70 -5.29 2.56
CA LEU A 103 13.48 -4.95 1.38
C LEU A 103 13.93 -3.49 1.41
N ASP A 104 13.05 -2.56 1.76
CA ASP A 104 13.39 -1.13 1.84
C ASP A 104 14.45 -0.89 2.93
N CYS A 105 14.36 -1.57 4.09
CA CYS A 105 15.37 -1.60 5.14
C CYS A 105 16.72 -2.16 4.64
N LEU A 106 16.71 -3.31 3.93
CA LEU A 106 17.93 -3.89 3.36
C LEU A 106 18.58 -2.96 2.34
N MET A 107 17.78 -2.23 1.56
CA MET A 107 18.26 -1.24 0.59
C MET A 107 18.91 -0.02 1.25
N THR A 108 18.79 0.18 2.58
CA THR A 108 19.56 1.22 3.29
C THR A 108 21.02 0.84 3.57
N CYS A 109 21.40 -0.41 3.33
CA CYS A 109 22.76 -0.89 3.55
C CYS A 109 23.77 -0.21 2.61
N LYS A 110 24.93 0.17 3.17
CA LYS A 110 26.03 0.81 2.42
C LYS A 110 26.54 0.00 1.24
N HIS A 111 26.31 -1.32 1.23
CA HIS A 111 26.65 -2.21 0.12
C HIS A 111 26.03 -1.76 -1.21
N PHE A 112 24.83 -1.17 -1.17
CA PHE A 112 24.14 -0.66 -2.37
C PHE A 112 24.69 0.68 -2.88
N SER A 113 25.71 1.25 -2.24
CA SER A 113 26.44 2.45 -2.67
C SER A 113 25.49 3.59 -3.11
N ARG A 114 25.56 4.05 -4.37
CA ARG A 114 24.72 5.14 -4.90
C ARG A 114 23.23 4.79 -5.04
N LYS A 115 22.87 3.50 -4.95
CA LYS A 115 21.48 3.01 -5.00
C LYS A 115 20.89 2.80 -3.62
N ALA A 116 21.66 3.04 -2.54
CA ALA A 116 21.18 2.85 -1.19
C ALA A 116 20.08 3.88 -0.86
N LEU A 117 19.00 3.42 -0.22
CA LEU A 117 17.96 4.29 0.29
C LEU A 117 18.45 5.02 1.54
N GLY A 118 18.00 6.27 1.71
CA GLY A 118 18.25 7.03 2.92
C GLY A 118 17.53 6.38 4.11
N LYS A 119 18.24 6.13 5.21
CA LYS A 119 17.65 5.56 6.43
C LYS A 119 16.50 6.41 6.97
N ASP A 120 16.66 7.73 6.92
CA ASP A 120 15.64 8.69 7.36
C ASP A 120 14.37 8.63 6.51
N LEU A 121 14.46 8.17 5.26
CA LEU A 121 13.30 7.99 4.40
C LEU A 121 12.51 6.75 4.80
N VAL A 122 13.20 5.63 5.05
CA VAL A 122 12.58 4.36 5.44
C VAL A 122 11.92 4.46 6.82
N LEU A 123 12.51 5.20 7.76
CA LEU A 123 11.94 5.43 9.09
C LEU A 123 10.69 6.31 9.10
N ARG A 124 10.39 7.00 7.99
CA ARG A 124 9.23 7.89 7.84
C ARG A 124 8.07 7.22 7.09
N ILE A 125 8.28 6.01 6.61
CA ILE A 125 7.25 5.11 6.07
C ILE A 125 6.56 4.43 7.24
#